data_AF-A0A929P3C3-F1
#
_entry.id   AF-A0A929P3C3-F1
#
_cell.length_a   1.000
_cell.length_b   1.000
_cell.length_c   1.000
_cell.angle_alpha   90.00
_cell.angle_beta   90.00
_cell.angle_gamma   90.00
#
_symmetry.space_group_name_H-M   'P 1'
#
loop_
_entity.id
_entity.type
_entity.pdbx_description
1 polymer ?
#
loop_
_entity_poly.entity_id
_entity_poly.type
_entity_poly.pdbx_seq_one_letter_code
_entity_poly.pdbx_strand_id
1 'polypeptide(L)'
;QVLLCCGDQPLVYARTVIPSTTITGAQRRYANMGNRPLGAMLFSDRTMIREAVQVARLPASDVAYQYVGSDEAVWGRRSVFRVSGKPLLVSEYFLPSLLNY
;
A
#
# COMPACT_ATOMS: atom_id res chain seq x y z
N GLN A 1 -3.11 4.23 -5.61
CA GLN A 1 -3.51 4.39 -4.20
C GLN A 1 -4.89 3.77 -4.03
N VAL A 2 -5.20 3.23 -2.85
CA VAL A 2 -6.49 2.60 -2.55
C VAL A 2 -6.86 2.85 -1.09
N LEU A 3 -8.15 2.75 -0.79
CA LEU A 3 -8.69 2.70 0.57
C LEU A 3 -9.17 1.28 0.85
N LEU A 4 -8.88 0.76 2.03
CA LEU A 4 -9.52 -0.44 2.54
C LEU A 4 -10.60 0.02 3.53
N CYS A 5 -11.85 -0.33 3.23
CA CYS A 5 -13.02 0.11 3.98
C CYS A 5 -13.69 -1.05 4.70
N CYS A 6 -14.33 -0.77 5.83
CA CYS A 6 -15.37 -1.62 6.42
C CYS A 6 -16.71 -0.92 6.18
N GLY A 7 -17.57 -1.52 5.35
CA GLY A 7 -18.70 -0.79 4.76
C GLY A 7 -18.19 0.44 3.99
N ASP A 8 -18.77 1.60 4.26
CA ASP A 8 -18.38 2.88 3.65
C ASP A 8 -17.26 3.61 4.42
N GLN A 9 -16.81 3.06 5.55
CA GLN A 9 -15.83 3.73 6.40
C GLN A 9 -14.40 3.34 5.99
N PRO A 10 -13.56 4.27 5.52
CA PRO A 10 -12.16 4.00 5.20
C PRO A 10 -11.38 3.76 6.50
N LEU A 11 -10.64 2.65 6.58
CA LEU A 11 -9.86 2.27 7.75
C LEU A 11 -8.35 2.29 7.48
N VAL A 12 -7.94 1.96 6.26
CA VAL A 12 -6.53 1.95 5.86
C VAL A 12 -6.37 2.66 4.53
N TYR A 13 -5.48 3.63 4.47
CA TYR A 13 -5.00 4.21 3.22
C TYR A 13 -3.73 3.48 2.78
N ALA A 14 -3.76 2.88 1.59
CA ALA A 14 -2.61 2.17 1.04
C ALA A 14 -2.11 2.82 -0.25
N ARG A 15 -0.78 2.97 -0.34
CA ARG A 15 -0.10 3.51 -1.51
C ARG A 15 0.97 2.53 -1.96
N THR A 16 0.95 2.21 -3.25
CA THR A 16 1.98 1.41 -3.90
C THR A 16 2.74 2.28 -4.89
N VAL A 17 4.07 2.23 -4.83
CA VAL A 17 4.96 2.82 -5.82
C VAL A 17 5.65 1.70 -6.56
N ILE A 18 5.43 1.63 -7.86
CA ILE A 18 6.01 0.60 -8.74
C ILE A 18 6.97 1.32 -9.70
N PRO A 19 8.29 1.11 -9.55
CA PRO A 19 9.27 1.63 -10.50
C PRO A 19 8.99 1.12 -11.92
N SER A 20 9.27 1.95 -12.93
CA SER A 20 9.16 1.56 -14.34
C SER A 20 10.02 0.33 -14.67
N THR A 21 11.16 0.17 -14.00
CA THR A 21 12.05 -1.00 -14.11
C THR A 21 11.36 -2.31 -13.67
N THR A 22 10.41 -2.23 -12.74
CA THR A 22 9.62 -3.37 -12.26
C THR A 22 8.53 -3.78 -13.24
N ILE A 23 7.98 -2.84 -14.01
CA ILE A 23 6.88 -3.07 -14.96
C ILE A 23 7.45 -3.55 -16.31
N THR A 24 8.23 -4.62 -16.28
CA THR A 24 8.88 -5.19 -17.47
C THR A 24 8.72 -6.71 -17.53
N GLY A 25 8.63 -7.27 -18.74
CA GLY A 25 8.37 -8.70 -18.97
C GLY A 25 7.06 -9.17 -18.34
N ALA A 26 7.08 -10.33 -17.66
CA ALA A 26 5.91 -10.89 -16.97
C ALA A 26 5.32 -9.97 -15.89
N GLN A 27 6.12 -9.04 -15.36
CA GLN A 27 5.72 -8.15 -14.27
C GLN A 27 4.95 -6.90 -14.71
N ARG A 28 4.70 -6.74 -16.01
CA ARG A 28 3.74 -5.72 -16.52
C ARG A 28 2.34 -5.87 -15.93
N ARG A 29 1.97 -7.08 -15.49
CA ARG A 29 0.69 -7.35 -14.82
C ARG A 29 0.45 -6.46 -13.59
N TYR A 30 1.51 -6.03 -12.89
CA TYR A 30 1.40 -5.14 -11.74
C TYR A 30 1.07 -3.68 -12.11
N ALA A 31 1.21 -3.27 -13.38
CA ALA A 31 0.64 -2.00 -13.84
C ALA A 31 -0.84 -2.15 -14.21
N ASN A 32 -1.24 -3.34 -14.68
CA ASN A 32 -2.59 -3.64 -15.12
C ASN A 32 -3.36 -4.47 -14.07
N MET A 33 -3.34 -4.00 -12.82
CA MET A 33 -3.99 -4.72 -11.71
C MET A 33 -5.52 -4.70 -11.84
N GLY A 34 -6.09 -3.66 -12.43
CA GLY A 34 -7.54 -3.45 -12.47
C GLY A 34 -8.11 -3.46 -11.05
N ASN A 35 -9.14 -4.26 -10.82
CA ASN A 35 -9.76 -4.44 -9.50
C ASN A 35 -9.15 -5.56 -8.65
N ARG A 36 -8.04 -6.18 -9.10
CA ARG A 36 -7.38 -7.22 -8.30
C ARG A 36 -6.58 -6.58 -7.18
N PRO A 37 -6.77 -7.02 -5.92
CA PRO A 37 -5.99 -6.48 -4.81
C PRO A 37 -4.53 -6.87 -4.97
N LEU A 38 -3.64 -5.87 -4.82
CA LEU A 38 -2.19 -6.07 -4.93
C LEU A 38 -1.70 -7.21 -4.04
N GLY A 39 -2.22 -7.31 -2.81
CA GLY A 39 -1.87 -8.38 -1.88
C GLY A 39 -2.08 -9.78 -2.48
N ALA A 40 -3.23 -10.03 -3.11
CA ALA A 40 -3.49 -11.31 -3.77
C ALA A 40 -2.50 -11.59 -4.92
N MET A 41 -2.16 -10.56 -5.69
CA MET A 41 -1.16 -10.70 -6.77
C MET A 41 0.22 -11.04 -6.20
N LEU A 42 0.66 -10.33 -5.16
CA LEU A 42 1.94 -10.57 -4.49
C LEU A 42 2.01 -11.98 -3.87
N PHE A 43 0.97 -12.42 -3.17
CA PHE A 43 0.93 -13.74 -2.53
C PHE A 43 0.84 -14.89 -3.52
N SER A 44 0.29 -14.65 -4.72
CA SER A 44 0.26 -15.63 -5.80
C SER A 44 1.59 -15.78 -6.56
N ASP A 45 2.51 -14.83 -6.41
CA ASP A 45 3.80 -14.83 -7.08
C ASP A 45 4.85 -15.57 -6.23
N ARG A 46 5.24 -16.77 -6.68
CA ARG A 46 6.23 -17.61 -5.98
C ARG A 46 7.61 -16.97 -5.83
N THR A 47 7.90 -15.94 -6.63
CA THR A 47 9.18 -15.21 -6.57
C THR A 47 9.12 -14.01 -5.63
N MET A 48 7.99 -13.80 -4.95
CA MET A 48 7.78 -12.69 -4.04
C MET A 48 8.61 -12.86 -2.77
N ILE A 49 9.42 -11.85 -2.47
CA ILE A 49 10.14 -11.69 -1.21
C ILE A 49 9.74 -10.36 -0.62
N ARG A 50 9.44 -10.34 0.67
CA ARG A 50 9.16 -9.12 1.42
C ARG A 50 10.40 -8.72 2.22
N GLU A 51 10.87 -7.50 2.04
CA GLU A 51 11.92 -6.91 2.88
C GLU A 51 11.38 -6.46 4.24
N ALA A 52 12.29 -6.11 5.15
CA ALA A 52 11.95 -5.67 6.50
C ALA A 52 10.89 -4.56 6.51
N VAL A 53 9.95 -4.67 7.44
CA VAL A 53 8.91 -3.66 7.64
C VAL A 53 9.52 -2.46 8.36
N GLN A 54 9.19 -1.27 7.88
CA GLN A 54 9.55 -0.01 8.50
C GLN A 54 8.30 0.70 9.01
N VAL A 55 8.38 1.26 10.21
CA VAL A 55 7.36 2.21 10.69
C VAL A 55 7.45 3.48 9.86
N ALA A 56 6.30 4.03 9.49
CA ALA A 56 6.21 5.25 8.69
C ALA A 56 5.13 6.17 9.26
N ARG A 57 5.27 7.47 9.00
CA ARG A 57 4.25 8.48 9.29
C ARG A 57 3.76 9.09 7.99
N LEU A 58 2.45 9.30 7.86
CA LEU A 58 1.87 9.97 6.69
C LEU A 58 2.21 11.47 6.76
N PRO A 59 2.80 12.06 5.70
CA PRO A 59 3.04 13.50 5.65
C PRO A 59 1.72 14.28 5.74
N ALA A 60 1.66 15.33 6.54
CA ALA A 60 0.47 16.20 6.70
C ALA A 60 -0.04 16.80 5.38
N SER A 61 0.83 16.92 4.38
CA SER A 61 0.50 17.37 3.03
C SER A 61 -0.04 16.28 2.09
N ASP A 62 -0.10 15.01 2.53
CA ASP A 62 -0.63 13.92 1.71
C ASP A 62 -2.15 14.03 1.60
N VAL A 63 -2.69 13.77 0.41
CA VAL A 63 -4.12 13.85 0.11
C VAL A 63 -4.96 12.95 1.02
N ALA A 64 -4.38 11.91 1.61
CA ALA A 64 -5.09 11.03 2.54
C ALA A 64 -5.49 11.71 3.86
N TYR A 65 -4.95 12.89 4.20
CA TYR A 65 -5.40 13.65 5.38
C TYR A 65 -6.89 14.04 5.32
N GLN A 66 -7.50 14.08 4.13
CA GLN A 66 -8.95 14.27 3.98
C GLN A 66 -9.80 13.20 4.71
N TYR A 67 -9.23 12.00 4.96
CA TYR A 67 -9.91 10.89 5.64
C TYR A 67 -9.62 10.82 7.14
N VAL A 68 -8.73 11.68 7.65
CA VAL A 68 -8.26 11.63 9.05
C VAL A 68 -9.23 12.40 9.95
N GLY A 69 -9.71 13.55 9.49
CA GLY A 69 -10.65 14.39 10.24
C GLY A 69 -10.05 15.05 11.49
N SER A 70 -8.73 15.00 11.66
CA SER A 70 -7.98 15.61 12.77
C SER A 70 -6.54 15.95 12.35
N ASP A 71 -5.85 16.73 13.19
CA ASP A 71 -4.42 17.04 13.04
C ASP A 71 -3.50 15.96 13.63
N GLU A 72 -4.05 14.79 13.97
CA GLU A 72 -3.28 13.71 14.58
C GLU A 72 -2.32 13.05 13.59
N ALA A 73 -1.19 12.60 14.12
CA ALA A 73 -0.21 11.86 13.34
C ALA A 73 -0.76 10.51 12.90
N VAL A 74 -0.92 10.31 11.60
CA VAL A 74 -1.28 9.01 11.04
C VAL A 74 -0.05 8.13 10.90
N TRP A 75 -0.03 7.06 11.69
CA TRP A 75 1.03 6.06 11.65
C TRP A 75 0.70 4.96 10.64
N GLY A 76 1.76 4.35 10.15
CA GLY A 76 1.69 3.34 9.13
C GLY A 76 2.93 2.47 9.11
N ARG A 77 2.93 1.57 8.14
CA ARG A 77 4.06 0.70 7.83
C ARG A 77 4.38 0.78 6.35
N ARG A 78 5.64 0.62 6.01
CA ARG A 78 6.09 0.47 4.62
C ARG A 78 7.06 -0.68 4.49
N SER A 79 7.05 -1.34 3.35
CA SER A 79 7.94 -2.47 3.07
C SER A 79 8.16 -2.57 1.56
N VAL A 80 9.38 -2.90 1.18
CA VAL A 80 9.72 -3.21 -0.21
C VAL A 80 9.39 -4.67 -0.46
N PHE A 81 8.60 -4.92 -1.50
CA PHE A 81 8.36 -6.25 -2.03
C PHE A 81 9.19 -6.42 -3.30
N ARG A 82 9.83 -7.57 -3.44
CA ARG A 82 10.57 -7.94 -4.65
C ARG A 82 9.85 -9.07 -5.34
N VAL A 83 9.52 -8.88 -6.61
CA VAL A 83 8.89 -9.89 -7.46
C VAL A 83 9.83 -10.19 -8.60
N SER A 84 10.37 -11.41 -8.63
CA SER A 84 11.46 -11.79 -9.51
C SER A 84 12.65 -10.83 -9.40
N GLY A 85 12.99 -10.44 -8.17
CA GLY A 85 14.05 -9.48 -7.85
C GLY A 85 13.69 -7.99 -8.06
N LYS A 86 12.58 -7.68 -8.72
CA LYS A 86 12.19 -6.31 -9.07
C LYS A 86 11.39 -5.65 -7.93
N PRO A 87 11.78 -4.45 -7.46
CA PRO A 87 11.21 -3.86 -6.26
C PRO A 87 9.87 -3.15 -6.52
N LEU A 88 9.00 -3.14 -5.53
CA LEU A 88 7.87 -2.22 -5.42
C LEU A 88 7.67 -1.86 -3.94
N LEU A 89 7.36 -0.60 -3.67
CA LEU A 89 7.13 -0.13 -2.30
C LEU A 89 5.63 -0.18 -2.01
N VAL A 90 5.26 -0.78 -0.88
CA VAL A 90 3.90 -0.71 -0.34
C VAL A 90 3.97 0.03 0.98
N SER A 91 3.15 1.07 1.11
CA SER A 91 2.88 1.79 2.35
C SER A 91 1.41 1.63 2.73
N GLU A 92 1.15 1.36 3.99
CA GLU A 92 -0.19 1.24 4.58
C GLU A 92 -0.25 2.17 5.78
N TYR A 93 -1.23 3.06 5.83
CA TYR A 93 -1.44 4.04 6.89
C TYR A 93 -2.78 3.78 7.56
N PHE A 94 -2.77 3.68 8.88
CA PHE A 94 -3.91 3.29 9.70
C PHE A 94 -4.67 4.55 10.10
N LEU A 95 -5.88 4.72 9.55
CA LEU A 95 -6.70 5.90 9.80
C LEU A 95 -7.30 5.84 11.21
N PRO A 96 -7.61 6.98 11.85
CA PRO A 96 -8.16 7.01 13.21
C PRO A 96 -9.42 6.15 13.37
N SER A 97 -10.27 6.10 12.33
CA SER A 97 -11.47 5.25 12.25
C SER A 97 -11.23 3.76 12.49
N LEU A 98 -10.02 3.25 12.24
CA LEU A 98 -9.68 1.85 12.51
C LEU A 98 -9.70 1.51 14.01
N LEU A 99 -9.42 2.50 14.87
CA LEU A 99 -9.36 2.33 16.32
C LEU A 99 -10.75 2.39 16.98
N ASN A 100 -11.80 2.68 16.21
CA ASN A 100 -13.16 2.80 16.70
C ASN A 100 -13.94 1.46 16.72
N TYR A 101 -13.24 0.33 16.49
CA TYR A 101 -13.80 -1.03 16.47
C TYR A 101 -13.25 -1.88 17.60
#